data_AF-A0A2K8U6P7-F1
#
_entry.id   AF-A0A2K8U6P7-F1
#
_cell.length_a   1.000
_cell.length_b   1.000
_cell.length_c   1.000
_cell.angle_alpha   90.00
_cell.angle_beta   90.00
_cell.angle_gamma   90.00
#
_symmetry.space_group_name_H-M   'P 1'
#
loop_
_entity.id
_entity.type
_entity.pdbx_description
1 polymer ?
#
loop_
_entity_poly.entity_id
_entity_poly.type
_entity_poly.pdbx_seq_one_letter_code
_entity_poly.pdbx_strand_id
1 'polypeptide(L)'
;MDLGSDHRGTALDLLAWPALAGLSAALTFELRFSCGVWGKAPGATTDYRWLATSPGFPADDDLAITLNLGAEDRPERSWHWRGWQGRWCAFCTYPSRAIDAFGRRGFSEKQVLIAESDPSLPAAAVALALLPLLRARDDAVWWERAPQSAWVDTRYRLAITAPADGHISVSAHELRATIQSGVSALAAALTEADLAAAYGNLLGDRATLLPSALALSPEAVAALLLPLPRAVADRCAIAGGLVSSRPRWEELERRWNLLVVPDSTRSQPTAGQESLSAAGERALLLGQALLRADPTPLGGSASPTAEANADQRADADSAVRDGAGTSGLPVRDLPLTQPPAEAPVAIKRLWTFAARTDARWIEPDQLIEILDGGPSADAAQRLRAALGAYGSLLLRWIDFVSHHPPPAAQAEHWQVKVDVLTALGLATVSDPEVRAQLRMPDGTRVPPLLYFPVLVPPQTGLATHWDESTGPTEAIRRSLRCRDHSVREPIRAWLERAGLTTPEQADCVPHEQQ
;
A
#
# COMPACT_ATOMS: atom_id res chain seq x y z
N MET A 1 6.07 -44.78 40.25
CA MET A 1 5.90 -43.99 39.02
C MET A 1 5.92 -42.54 39.44
N ASP A 2 7.08 -41.93 39.30
CA ASP A 2 7.40 -40.60 39.80
C ASP A 2 7.33 -39.63 38.61
N LEU A 3 6.24 -38.86 38.50
CA LEU A 3 5.99 -37.86 37.45
C LEU A 3 6.23 -36.44 38.00
N GLY A 4 7.14 -36.30 38.96
CA GLY A 4 7.24 -35.14 39.82
C GLY A 4 8.57 -34.38 39.74
N SER A 5 9.12 -34.10 38.56
CA SER A 5 10.20 -33.09 38.41
C SER A 5 10.66 -32.96 36.96
N ASP A 6 10.15 -31.95 36.24
CA ASP A 6 10.97 -31.28 35.20
C ASP A 6 10.36 -29.98 34.64
N HIS A 7 9.13 -29.60 35.00
CA HIS A 7 8.51 -28.40 34.42
C HIS A 7 9.21 -27.07 34.77
N ARG A 8 9.96 -26.99 35.88
CA ARG A 8 10.68 -25.76 36.27
C ARG A 8 11.90 -25.46 35.38
N GLY A 9 12.55 -26.47 34.79
CA GLY A 9 13.66 -26.25 33.86
C GLY A 9 13.20 -25.63 32.54
N THR A 10 11.92 -25.83 32.17
CA THR A 10 11.44 -25.50 30.83
C THR A 10 10.96 -24.04 30.66
N ALA A 11 10.46 -23.41 31.71
CA ALA A 11 9.95 -22.02 31.63
C ALA A 11 11.09 -20.98 31.64
N LEU A 12 12.15 -21.26 32.40
CA LEU A 12 13.35 -20.42 32.46
C LEU A 12 14.08 -20.35 31.11
N ASP A 13 14.01 -21.42 30.32
CA ASP A 13 14.60 -21.51 28.98
C ASP A 13 13.95 -20.52 27.99
N LEU A 14 12.63 -20.30 28.07
CA LEU A 14 11.94 -19.35 27.20
C LEU A 14 12.37 -17.90 27.46
N LEU A 15 12.54 -17.52 28.72
CA LEU A 15 12.91 -16.16 29.12
C LEU A 15 14.39 -15.86 28.89
N ALA A 16 15.21 -16.87 28.55
CA ALA A 16 16.60 -16.66 28.21
C ALA A 16 16.78 -16.00 26.83
N TRP A 17 15.76 -16.02 25.97
CA TRP A 17 15.78 -15.27 24.71
C TRP A 17 15.82 -13.76 24.97
N PRO A 18 16.84 -13.02 24.46
CA PRO A 18 16.99 -11.59 24.76
C PRO A 18 15.79 -10.73 24.34
N ALA A 19 15.09 -11.10 23.27
CA ALA A 19 13.91 -10.37 22.80
C ALA A 19 12.67 -10.57 23.68
N LEU A 20 12.66 -11.58 24.55
CA LEU A 20 11.57 -11.86 25.50
C LEU A 20 11.86 -11.27 26.90
N ALA A 21 12.95 -10.53 27.06
CA ALA A 21 13.31 -9.90 28.33
C ALA A 21 12.19 -9.01 28.87
N GLY A 22 11.84 -9.17 30.14
CA GLY A 22 10.77 -8.41 30.80
C GLY A 22 9.37 -8.99 30.63
N LEU A 23 9.19 -10.07 29.86
CA LEU A 23 7.96 -10.85 29.87
C LEU A 23 7.76 -11.51 31.26
N SER A 24 6.52 -11.53 31.74
CA SER A 24 6.18 -12.12 33.04
C SER A 24 6.62 -13.58 33.14
N ALA A 25 7.13 -13.98 34.31
CA ALA A 25 7.51 -15.36 34.60
C ALA A 25 6.34 -16.37 34.54
N ALA A 26 5.10 -15.88 34.64
CA ALA A 26 3.91 -16.70 34.43
C ALA A 26 3.78 -17.17 32.97
N LEU A 27 4.41 -16.46 32.01
CA LEU A 27 4.38 -16.74 30.57
C LEU A 27 2.96 -16.93 30.01
N THR A 28 1.99 -16.28 30.65
CA THR A 28 0.61 -16.20 30.21
C THR A 28 0.24 -14.74 30.03
N PHE A 29 -0.32 -14.41 28.88
CA PHE A 29 -0.81 -13.06 28.59
C PHE A 29 -2.00 -13.12 27.66
N GLU A 30 -2.82 -12.08 27.72
CA GLU A 30 -3.88 -11.86 26.76
C GLU A 30 -3.50 -10.72 25.83
N LEU A 31 -3.77 -10.90 24.54
CA LEU A 31 -3.53 -9.89 23.53
C LEU A 31 -4.85 -9.52 22.86
N ARG A 32 -5.16 -8.23 22.88
CA ARG A 32 -6.28 -7.65 22.13
C ARG A 32 -5.78 -7.24 20.76
N PHE A 33 -6.54 -7.55 19.72
CA PHE A 33 -6.21 -7.12 18.38
C PHE A 33 -7.44 -6.81 17.53
N SER A 34 -7.23 -5.97 16.54
CA SER A 34 -8.20 -5.64 15.50
C SER A 34 -7.70 -6.16 14.15
N CYS A 35 -8.61 -6.31 13.20
CA CYS A 35 -8.33 -6.88 11.88
C CYS A 35 -8.83 -5.96 10.76
N GLY A 36 -8.03 -5.83 9.71
CA GLY A 36 -8.39 -5.14 8.49
C GLY A 36 -7.99 -5.95 7.26
N VAL A 37 -8.73 -5.80 6.17
CA VAL A 37 -8.41 -6.39 4.87
C VAL A 37 -8.22 -5.25 3.87
N TRP A 38 -7.04 -5.21 3.24
CA TRP A 38 -6.68 -4.27 2.20
C TRP A 38 -6.61 -4.99 0.86
N GLY A 39 -7.23 -4.45 -0.19
CA GLY A 39 -7.27 -5.11 -1.48
C GLY A 39 -8.01 -4.35 -2.56
N LYS A 40 -8.25 -5.04 -3.67
CA LYS A 40 -9.07 -4.53 -4.79
C LYS A 40 -10.52 -4.97 -4.59
N ALA A 41 -11.44 -4.01 -4.53
CA ALA A 41 -12.86 -4.32 -4.39
C ALA A 41 -13.41 -4.98 -5.69
N PRO A 42 -14.26 -6.03 -5.59
CA PRO A 42 -14.86 -6.67 -6.74
C PRO A 42 -15.69 -5.68 -7.57
N GLY A 43 -15.47 -5.64 -8.88
CA GLY A 43 -16.19 -4.74 -9.78
C GLY A 43 -15.88 -3.25 -9.58
N ALA A 44 -14.92 -2.88 -8.73
CA ALA A 44 -14.53 -1.48 -8.57
C ALA A 44 -13.60 -1.04 -9.70
N THR A 45 -13.78 0.19 -10.18
CA THR A 45 -12.87 0.88 -11.11
C THR A 45 -11.68 1.50 -10.37
N THR A 46 -11.89 1.90 -9.11
CA THR A 46 -10.94 2.61 -8.23
C THR A 46 -9.81 1.72 -7.72
N ASP A 47 -8.75 2.35 -7.20
CA ASP A 47 -7.55 1.70 -6.64
C ASP A 47 -7.81 0.84 -5.38
N TYR A 48 -6.72 0.26 -4.86
CA TYR A 48 -6.72 -0.56 -3.65
C TYR A 48 -7.19 0.25 -2.44
N ARG A 49 -7.94 -0.40 -1.54
CA ARG A 49 -8.50 0.23 -0.35
C ARG A 49 -8.80 -0.80 0.75
N TRP A 50 -9.17 -0.32 1.93
CA TRP A 50 -9.72 -1.16 2.99
C TRP A 50 -11.07 -1.74 2.55
N LEU A 51 -11.15 -3.07 2.43
CA LEU A 51 -12.34 -3.81 2.02
C LEU A 51 -13.21 -4.20 3.21
N ALA A 52 -12.56 -4.56 4.32
CA ALA A 52 -13.22 -5.04 5.51
C ALA A 52 -12.43 -4.66 6.76
N THR A 53 -13.15 -4.39 7.86
CA THR A 53 -12.54 -4.00 9.14
C THR A 53 -13.33 -4.53 10.32
N SER A 54 -12.64 -4.95 11.38
CA SER A 54 -13.24 -5.19 12.67
C SER A 54 -13.48 -3.87 13.41
N PRO A 55 -14.33 -3.85 14.45
CA PRO A 55 -14.48 -2.69 15.32
C PRO A 55 -13.13 -2.20 15.87
N GLY A 56 -12.93 -0.89 15.89
CA GLY A 56 -11.71 -0.25 16.39
C GLY A 56 -10.49 -0.31 15.47
N PHE A 57 -10.57 -0.97 14.30
CA PHE A 57 -9.45 -1.03 13.37
C PHE A 57 -9.20 0.36 12.73
N PRO A 58 -7.97 0.89 12.77
CA PRO A 58 -7.60 2.21 12.25
C PRO A 58 -7.37 2.15 10.74
N ALA A 59 -8.44 1.96 9.96
CA ALA A 59 -8.35 1.87 8.51
C ALA A 59 -8.22 3.26 7.87
N ASP A 60 -7.09 3.94 8.08
CA ASP A 60 -6.73 5.15 7.35
C ASP A 60 -5.70 4.84 6.26
N ASP A 61 -5.45 5.82 5.40
CA ASP A 61 -4.48 5.70 4.31
C ASP A 61 -3.04 5.78 4.83
N ASP A 62 -2.81 6.47 5.96
CA ASP A 62 -1.51 6.55 6.65
C ASP A 62 -1.00 5.16 7.02
N LEU A 63 -1.86 4.31 7.57
CA LEU A 63 -1.53 2.91 7.88
C LEU A 63 -1.17 2.13 6.61
N ALA A 64 -1.97 2.26 5.54
CA ALA A 64 -1.72 1.57 4.29
C ALA A 64 -0.38 1.99 3.66
N ILE A 65 -0.08 3.29 3.66
CA ILE A 65 1.20 3.83 3.22
C ILE A 65 2.32 3.30 4.10
N THR A 66 2.19 3.35 5.43
CA THR A 66 3.27 2.94 6.35
C THR A 66 3.63 1.47 6.21
N LEU A 67 2.64 0.60 6.04
CA LEU A 67 2.85 -0.84 5.85
C LEU A 67 3.20 -1.21 4.39
N ASN A 68 3.30 -0.23 3.49
CA ASN A 68 3.51 -0.43 2.06
C ASN A 68 2.45 -1.35 1.42
N LEU A 69 1.18 -1.16 1.79
CA LEU A 69 0.07 -1.92 1.24
C LEU A 69 -0.25 -1.36 -0.16
N GLY A 70 0.37 -1.92 -1.20
CA GLY A 70 0.26 -1.41 -2.57
C GLY A 70 -0.41 -2.37 -3.54
N ALA A 71 -0.24 -2.08 -4.83
CA ALA A 71 -0.51 -3.00 -5.92
C ALA A 71 0.72 -3.88 -6.14
N GLU A 72 0.73 -5.05 -5.52
CA GLU A 72 1.75 -6.06 -5.75
C GLU A 72 1.52 -6.77 -7.08
N ASP A 73 2.59 -6.93 -7.86
CA ASP A 73 2.56 -7.68 -9.13
C ASP A 73 2.90 -9.16 -8.96
N ARG A 74 3.08 -9.61 -7.70
CA ARG A 74 3.39 -10.99 -7.36
C ARG A 74 2.42 -11.50 -6.27
N PRO A 75 1.31 -12.16 -6.65
CA PRO A 75 0.33 -12.69 -5.70
C PRO A 75 0.87 -13.97 -5.08
N GLU A 76 1.84 -13.82 -4.18
CA GLU A 76 2.41 -14.90 -3.39
C GLU A 76 2.12 -14.69 -1.92
N ARG A 77 1.94 -15.80 -1.19
CA ARG A 77 1.70 -15.72 0.24
C ARG A 77 3.00 -15.37 0.96
N SER A 78 2.95 -14.35 1.81
CA SER A 78 4.07 -13.90 2.63
C SER A 78 3.57 -13.27 3.93
N TRP A 79 4.45 -13.19 4.92
CA TRP A 79 4.13 -12.73 6.27
C TRP A 79 5.08 -11.63 6.69
N HIS A 80 4.55 -10.61 7.36
CA HIS A 80 5.27 -9.38 7.65
C HIS A 80 5.00 -8.95 9.09
N TRP A 81 6.01 -8.32 9.69
CA TRP A 81 5.99 -7.86 11.07
C TRP A 81 6.58 -6.46 11.18
N ARG A 82 5.92 -5.56 11.91
CA ARG A 82 6.44 -4.20 12.15
C ARG A 82 5.71 -3.52 13.32
N GLY A 83 6.41 -2.63 14.02
CA GLY A 83 5.78 -1.65 14.93
C GLY A 83 5.27 -0.40 14.19
N TRP A 84 4.19 0.20 14.69
CA TRP A 84 3.57 1.39 14.10
C TRP A 84 2.90 2.25 15.18
N GLN A 85 3.36 3.49 15.40
CA GLN A 85 2.71 4.47 16.30
C GLN A 85 2.27 3.91 17.67
N GLY A 86 3.14 3.15 18.35
CA GLY A 86 2.78 2.53 19.63
C GLY A 86 1.83 1.34 19.49
N ARG A 87 1.83 0.67 18.34
CA ARG A 87 1.08 -0.55 18.04
C ARG A 87 1.99 -1.57 17.36
N TRP A 88 1.56 -2.81 17.38
CA TRP A 88 2.22 -3.92 16.71
C TRP A 88 1.37 -4.44 15.57
N CYS A 89 1.96 -4.55 14.39
CA CYS A 89 1.29 -4.98 13.17
C CYS A 89 1.90 -6.29 12.67
N ALA A 90 1.06 -7.32 12.56
CA ALA A 90 1.35 -8.52 11.79
C ALA A 90 0.42 -8.52 10.57
N PHE A 91 0.93 -8.81 9.39
CA PHE A 91 0.06 -8.95 8.23
C PHE A 91 0.55 -10.01 7.26
N CYS A 92 -0.38 -10.59 6.51
CA CYS A 92 -0.06 -11.49 5.41
C CYS A 92 -0.55 -10.92 4.09
N THR A 93 0.20 -11.21 3.04
CA THR A 93 -0.23 -11.02 1.66
C THR A 93 -0.72 -12.36 1.12
N TYR A 94 -1.75 -12.38 0.28
CA TYR A 94 -2.24 -13.60 -0.37
C TYR A 94 -2.90 -13.29 -1.73
N PRO A 95 -2.99 -14.28 -2.64
CA PRO A 95 -3.67 -14.10 -3.92
C PRO A 95 -5.16 -13.75 -3.73
N SER A 96 -5.63 -12.70 -4.39
CA SER A 96 -7.02 -12.28 -4.38
C SER A 96 -7.85 -12.99 -5.45
N ARG A 97 -9.10 -13.32 -5.12
CA ARG A 97 -10.12 -13.75 -6.11
C ARG A 97 -10.81 -12.57 -6.81
N ALA A 98 -10.55 -11.34 -6.40
CA ALA A 98 -11.19 -10.16 -6.95
C ALA A 98 -10.99 -10.05 -8.47
N ILE A 99 -12.10 -9.75 -9.14
CA ILE A 99 -12.11 -9.32 -10.53
C ILE A 99 -12.60 -7.88 -10.50
N ASP A 100 -11.81 -6.96 -11.03
CA ASP A 100 -12.20 -5.56 -11.05
C ASP A 100 -13.22 -5.26 -12.17
N ALA A 101 -13.68 -4.01 -12.26
CA ALA A 101 -14.65 -3.58 -13.27
C ALA A 101 -14.21 -3.85 -14.72
N PHE A 102 -12.90 -4.00 -14.96
CA PHE A 102 -12.29 -4.22 -16.26
C PHE A 102 -12.00 -5.70 -16.54
N GLY A 103 -12.39 -6.61 -15.66
CA GLY A 103 -12.14 -8.04 -15.82
C GLY A 103 -10.71 -8.46 -15.44
N ARG A 104 -9.90 -7.58 -14.87
CA ARG A 104 -8.51 -7.86 -14.51
C ARG A 104 -8.46 -8.74 -13.25
N ARG A 105 -7.41 -9.55 -13.15
CA ARG A 105 -7.20 -10.56 -12.09
C ARG A 105 -5.73 -10.55 -11.65
N GLY A 106 -5.40 -11.39 -10.67
CA GLY A 106 -4.02 -11.58 -10.20
C GLY A 106 -3.58 -10.51 -9.19
N PHE A 107 -4.55 -9.89 -8.51
CA PHE A 107 -4.26 -8.95 -7.44
C PHE A 107 -3.80 -9.69 -6.18
N SER A 108 -3.10 -8.96 -5.32
CA SER A 108 -2.79 -9.41 -3.96
C SER A 108 -3.69 -8.70 -2.96
N GLU A 109 -4.27 -9.46 -2.05
CA GLU A 109 -4.93 -8.92 -0.87
C GLU A 109 -4.01 -9.03 0.34
N LYS A 110 -4.29 -8.22 1.36
CA LYS A 110 -3.55 -8.25 2.62
C LYS A 110 -4.51 -8.28 3.78
N GLN A 111 -4.25 -9.16 4.73
CA GLN A 111 -4.95 -9.18 6.00
C GLN A 111 -4.00 -8.72 7.11
N VAL A 112 -4.41 -7.68 7.82
CA VAL A 112 -3.62 -6.96 8.82
C VAL A 112 -4.23 -7.17 10.19
N LEU A 113 -3.43 -7.62 11.15
CA LEU A 113 -3.76 -7.68 12.56
C LEU A 113 -2.98 -6.59 13.31
N ILE A 114 -3.67 -5.81 14.12
CA ILE A 114 -3.07 -4.72 14.92
C ILE A 114 -3.39 -4.95 16.38
N ALA A 115 -2.35 -5.04 17.22
CA ALA A 115 -2.47 -5.02 18.66
C ALA A 115 -1.92 -3.70 19.23
N GLU A 116 -2.56 -3.19 20.28
CA GLU A 116 -2.04 -2.05 21.04
C GLU A 116 -0.73 -2.43 21.73
N SER A 117 0.22 -1.51 21.82
CA SER A 117 1.44 -1.77 22.57
C SER A 117 1.15 -1.77 24.07
N ASP A 118 1.58 -2.83 24.73
CA ASP A 118 1.70 -2.90 26.18
C ASP A 118 3.21 -2.91 26.49
N PRO A 119 3.75 -1.93 27.23
CA PRO A 119 5.16 -1.90 27.60
C PRO A 119 5.64 -3.15 28.34
N SER A 120 4.73 -3.90 28.97
CA SER A 120 5.02 -5.18 29.63
C SER A 120 5.15 -6.36 28.66
N LEU A 121 4.70 -6.21 27.41
CA LEU A 121 4.76 -7.23 26.36
C LEU A 121 5.84 -6.89 25.33
N PRO A 122 6.93 -7.67 25.24
CA PRO A 122 7.93 -7.50 24.19
C PRO A 122 7.36 -7.76 22.80
N ALA A 123 7.83 -7.04 21.78
CA ALA A 123 7.35 -7.18 20.41
C ALA A 123 7.48 -8.61 19.88
N ALA A 124 8.56 -9.32 20.24
CA ALA A 124 8.76 -10.72 19.87
C ALA A 124 7.66 -11.64 20.41
N ALA A 125 7.18 -11.41 21.64
CA ALA A 125 6.08 -12.19 22.21
C ALA A 125 4.77 -11.94 21.44
N VAL A 126 4.51 -10.68 21.08
CA VAL A 126 3.35 -10.30 20.27
C VAL A 126 3.44 -10.88 18.85
N ALA A 127 4.62 -10.88 18.24
CA ALA A 127 4.86 -11.47 16.92
C ALA A 127 4.60 -12.98 16.91
N LEU A 128 5.12 -13.70 17.91
CA LEU A 128 4.90 -15.13 18.11
C LEU A 128 3.42 -15.48 18.35
N ALA A 129 2.62 -14.53 18.84
CA ALA A 129 1.19 -14.70 19.05
C ALA A 129 0.38 -14.39 17.77
N LEU A 130 0.67 -13.29 17.08
CA LEU A 130 -0.14 -12.81 15.96
C LEU A 130 0.18 -13.45 14.62
N LEU A 131 1.46 -13.67 14.29
CA LEU A 131 1.85 -14.18 12.97
C LEU A 131 1.24 -15.56 12.67
N PRO A 132 1.20 -16.53 13.61
CA PRO A 132 0.58 -17.83 13.36
C PRO A 132 -0.92 -17.74 13.02
N LEU A 133 -1.63 -16.76 13.60
CA LEU A 133 -3.07 -16.56 13.34
C LEU A 133 -3.36 -16.17 11.89
N LEU A 134 -2.38 -15.60 11.19
CA LEU A 134 -2.49 -15.22 9.78
C LEU A 134 -2.36 -16.40 8.81
N ARG A 135 -1.87 -17.56 9.27
CA ARG A 135 -1.67 -18.75 8.42
C ARG A 135 -2.98 -19.24 7.80
N ALA A 136 -4.04 -19.29 8.60
CA ALA A 136 -5.36 -19.77 8.20
C ALA A 136 -6.22 -18.68 7.55
N ARG A 137 -5.65 -17.50 7.29
CA ARG A 137 -6.38 -16.35 6.77
C ARG A 137 -6.28 -16.24 5.26
N ASP A 138 -7.40 -15.89 4.67
CA ASP A 138 -7.58 -15.62 3.25
C ASP A 138 -8.83 -14.74 3.08
N ASP A 139 -9.29 -14.60 1.84
CA ASP A 139 -10.46 -13.80 1.49
C ASP A 139 -11.78 -14.33 2.08
N ALA A 140 -11.86 -15.57 2.60
CA ALA A 140 -13.09 -16.12 3.15
C ALA A 140 -13.68 -15.29 4.30
N VAL A 141 -12.85 -14.50 5.00
CA VAL A 141 -13.30 -13.60 6.08
C VAL A 141 -14.31 -12.55 5.61
N TRP A 142 -14.30 -12.18 4.33
CA TRP A 142 -15.16 -11.13 3.79
C TRP A 142 -15.86 -11.53 2.48
N TRP A 143 -15.29 -12.46 1.70
CA TRP A 143 -15.70 -12.76 0.33
C TRP A 143 -17.16 -13.21 0.20
N GLU A 144 -17.64 -14.04 1.14
CA GLU A 144 -19.04 -14.51 1.12
C GLU A 144 -20.06 -13.37 1.23
N ARG A 145 -19.63 -12.21 1.75
CA ARG A 145 -20.46 -11.01 1.93
C ARG A 145 -20.26 -9.98 0.82
N ALA A 146 -19.34 -10.22 -0.10
CA ALA A 146 -19.06 -9.36 -1.25
C ALA A 146 -20.24 -9.10 -2.20
N PRO A 147 -21.28 -9.94 -2.29
CA PRO A 147 -22.47 -9.61 -3.08
C PRO A 147 -23.38 -8.55 -2.43
N GLN A 148 -23.24 -8.30 -1.13
CA GLN A 148 -24.15 -7.44 -0.35
C GLN A 148 -23.65 -5.99 -0.20
N SER A 149 -22.59 -5.63 -0.92
CA SER A 149 -21.75 -4.47 -0.61
C SER A 149 -21.84 -3.35 -1.65
N ALA A 150 -21.67 -2.12 -1.17
CA ALA A 150 -21.67 -0.92 -2.00
C ALA A 150 -20.25 -0.59 -2.50
N TRP A 151 -19.65 -1.50 -3.28
CA TRP A 151 -18.26 -1.34 -3.75
C TRP A 151 -18.02 -0.09 -4.61
N VAL A 152 -19.07 0.53 -5.13
CA VAL A 152 -18.99 1.81 -5.84
C VAL A 152 -18.58 2.95 -4.89
N ASP A 153 -18.94 2.88 -3.61
CA ASP A 153 -18.48 3.84 -2.60
C ASP A 153 -17.07 3.46 -2.13
N THR A 154 -16.10 4.35 -2.34
CA THR A 154 -14.69 4.16 -1.96
C THR A 154 -14.47 4.10 -0.45
N ARG A 155 -15.39 4.65 0.34
CA ARG A 155 -15.34 4.62 1.80
C ARG A 155 -16.07 3.41 2.38
N TYR A 156 -16.83 2.69 1.56
CA TYR A 156 -17.53 1.51 2.01
C TYR A 156 -16.56 0.41 2.44
N ARG A 157 -16.82 -0.14 3.63
CA ARG A 157 -16.06 -1.22 4.26
C ARG A 157 -17.02 -2.22 4.86
N LEU A 158 -16.77 -3.50 4.62
CA LEU A 158 -17.49 -4.58 5.28
C LEU A 158 -17.07 -4.63 6.76
N ALA A 159 -18.05 -4.47 7.66
CA ALA A 159 -17.81 -4.77 9.06
C ALA A 159 -17.60 -6.28 9.21
N ILE A 160 -16.39 -6.73 9.55
CA ILE A 160 -16.09 -8.13 9.84
C ILE A 160 -16.02 -8.34 11.34
N THR A 161 -16.43 -9.51 11.80
CA THR A 161 -16.07 -9.93 13.16
C THR A 161 -14.60 -10.31 13.10
N ALA A 162 -13.78 -9.78 14.02
CA ALA A 162 -12.52 -10.45 14.34
C ALA A 162 -12.84 -11.94 14.65
N PRO A 163 -11.90 -12.91 14.53
CA PRO A 163 -12.17 -14.25 15.07
C PRO A 163 -12.78 -14.11 16.47
N ALA A 164 -13.95 -14.75 16.66
CA ALA A 164 -15.01 -14.59 17.66
C ALA A 164 -14.87 -13.54 18.79
N ASP A 165 -13.68 -13.30 19.33
CA ASP A 165 -13.44 -12.48 20.50
C ASP A 165 -12.51 -11.28 20.27
N GLY A 166 -11.70 -11.21 19.20
CA GLY A 166 -10.70 -10.11 19.04
C GLY A 166 -9.63 -10.08 20.14
N HIS A 167 -9.53 -11.19 20.86
CA HIS A 167 -8.62 -11.46 21.95
C HIS A 167 -7.99 -12.83 21.70
N ILE A 168 -6.72 -13.00 22.07
CA ILE A 168 -6.07 -14.31 22.17
C ILE A 168 -5.46 -14.45 23.55
N SER A 169 -5.64 -15.61 24.17
CA SER A 169 -4.86 -16.01 25.34
C SER A 169 -3.67 -16.82 24.86
N VAL A 170 -2.47 -16.44 25.29
CA VAL A 170 -1.23 -17.11 24.91
C VAL A 170 -0.65 -17.75 26.15
N SER A 171 -0.50 -19.07 26.10
CA SER A 171 0.17 -19.86 27.13
C SER A 171 1.66 -20.06 26.85
N ALA A 172 2.41 -20.37 27.89
CA ALA A 172 3.83 -20.74 27.78
C ALA A 172 4.05 -21.94 26.84
N HIS A 173 3.11 -22.88 26.81
CA HIS A 173 3.17 -24.07 25.97
C HIS A 173 3.03 -23.70 24.48
N GLU A 174 2.04 -22.88 24.14
CA GLU A 174 1.83 -22.39 22.77
C GLU A 174 3.01 -21.56 22.31
N LEU A 175 3.54 -20.67 23.16
CA LEU A 175 4.72 -19.87 22.84
C LEU A 175 5.91 -20.75 22.50
N ARG A 176 6.17 -21.79 23.32
CA ARG A 176 7.24 -22.76 23.06
C ARG A 176 7.04 -23.51 21.75
N ALA A 177 5.83 -24.00 21.49
CA ALA A 177 5.52 -24.72 20.27
C ALA A 177 5.74 -23.84 19.02
N THR A 178 5.32 -22.58 19.07
CA THR A 178 5.58 -21.59 18.02
C THR A 178 7.07 -21.39 17.81
N ILE A 179 7.85 -21.16 18.88
CA ILE A 179 9.30 -20.96 18.80
C ILE A 179 9.98 -22.18 18.18
N GLN A 180 9.66 -23.39 18.64
CA GLN A 180 10.24 -24.63 18.12
C GLN A 180 9.90 -24.82 16.64
N SER A 181 8.66 -24.58 16.25
CA SER A 181 8.23 -24.65 14.85
C SER A 181 8.96 -23.62 13.98
N GLY A 182 9.12 -22.38 14.48
CA GLY A 182 9.80 -21.30 13.76
C GLY A 182 11.29 -21.57 13.59
N VAL A 183 11.99 -21.95 14.65
CA VAL A 183 13.42 -22.29 14.62
C VAL A 183 13.69 -23.47 13.68
N SER A 184 12.86 -24.52 13.74
CA SER A 184 12.98 -25.67 12.84
C SER A 184 12.82 -25.26 11.36
N ALA A 185 11.84 -24.40 11.06
CA ALA A 185 11.64 -23.88 9.71
C ALA A 185 12.81 -22.98 9.24
N LEU A 186 13.39 -22.17 10.13
CA LEU A 186 14.59 -21.37 9.82
C LEU A 186 15.81 -22.26 9.55
N ALA A 187 16.03 -23.31 10.34
CA ALA A 187 17.13 -24.25 10.14
C ALA A 187 17.02 -25.04 8.84
N ALA A 188 15.80 -25.24 8.33
CA ALA A 188 15.57 -25.86 7.03
C ALA A 188 15.79 -24.90 5.85
N ALA A 189 15.66 -23.58 6.06
CA ALA A 189 15.64 -22.59 4.99
C ALA A 189 16.93 -21.76 4.88
N LEU A 190 17.70 -21.63 5.96
CA LEU A 190 18.80 -20.67 6.08
C LEU A 190 20.08 -21.32 6.60
N THR A 191 21.21 -20.70 6.29
CA THR A 191 22.51 -21.09 6.84
C THR A 191 22.90 -20.20 8.01
N GLU A 192 23.85 -20.68 8.83
CA GLU A 192 24.46 -19.90 9.90
C GLU A 192 25.10 -18.61 9.37
N ALA A 193 25.73 -18.66 8.21
CA ALA A 193 26.39 -17.51 7.60
C ALA A 193 25.40 -16.42 7.16
N ASP A 194 24.26 -16.82 6.58
CA ASP A 194 23.21 -15.88 6.16
C ASP A 194 22.58 -15.17 7.37
N LEU A 195 22.31 -15.92 8.45
CA LEU A 195 21.82 -15.36 9.70
C LEU A 195 22.84 -14.44 10.37
N ALA A 196 24.11 -14.82 10.40
CA ALA A 196 25.18 -14.00 10.97
C ALA A 196 25.31 -12.67 10.22
N ALA A 197 25.27 -12.68 8.88
CA ALA A 197 25.30 -11.46 8.08
C ALA A 197 24.09 -10.56 8.37
N ALA A 198 22.88 -11.14 8.39
CA ALA A 198 21.65 -10.38 8.69
C ALA A 198 21.68 -9.78 10.09
N TYR A 199 22.05 -10.56 11.11
CA TYR A 199 22.13 -10.06 12.48
C TYR A 199 23.21 -9.00 12.68
N GLY A 200 24.35 -9.10 11.99
CA GLY A 200 25.39 -8.08 12.04
C GLY A 200 24.88 -6.72 11.55
N ASN A 201 24.07 -6.73 10.48
CA ASN A 201 23.44 -5.52 9.96
C ASN A 201 22.35 -4.98 10.89
N LEU A 202 21.48 -5.85 11.42
CA LEU A 202 20.42 -5.45 12.36
C LEU A 202 20.97 -4.85 13.65
N LEU A 203 22.06 -5.42 14.20
CA LEU A 203 22.74 -4.85 15.37
C LEU A 203 23.38 -3.48 15.07
N GLY A 204 23.80 -3.25 13.83
CA GLY A 204 24.28 -1.96 13.33
C GLY A 204 23.17 -1.02 12.85
N ASP A 205 21.90 -1.35 13.08
CA ASP A 205 20.71 -0.60 12.63
C ASP A 205 20.62 -0.38 11.10
N ARG A 206 21.25 -1.26 10.32
CA ARG A 206 21.21 -1.23 8.85
C ARG A 206 20.16 -2.20 8.32
N ALA A 207 19.45 -1.78 7.27
CA ALA A 207 18.59 -2.67 6.52
C ALA A 207 19.42 -3.80 5.90
N THR A 208 18.86 -5.00 5.82
CA THR A 208 19.57 -6.16 5.27
C THR A 208 18.64 -7.09 4.51
N LEU A 209 19.21 -7.72 3.50
CA LEU A 209 18.58 -8.82 2.78
C LEU A 209 18.95 -10.14 3.46
N LEU A 210 17.98 -11.03 3.58
CA LEU A 210 18.15 -12.40 4.06
C LEU A 210 17.77 -13.34 2.91
N PRO A 211 18.75 -13.87 2.15
CA PRO A 211 18.46 -14.83 1.10
C PRO A 211 17.91 -16.11 1.71
N SER A 212 16.84 -16.63 1.11
CA SER A 212 16.20 -17.88 1.51
C SER A 212 15.79 -18.68 0.28
N ALA A 213 16.06 -19.98 0.31
CA ALA A 213 15.62 -20.93 -0.70
C ALA A 213 14.11 -21.20 -0.63
N LEU A 214 13.51 -21.00 0.55
CA LEU A 214 12.10 -21.29 0.84
C LEU A 214 11.38 -20.05 1.37
N ALA A 215 10.07 -19.96 1.12
CA ALA A 215 9.24 -18.98 1.81
C ALA A 215 9.22 -19.31 3.31
N LEU A 216 9.53 -18.33 4.16
CA LEU A 216 9.54 -18.54 5.60
C LEU A 216 8.12 -18.62 6.14
N SER A 217 7.85 -19.57 7.04
CA SER A 217 6.57 -19.65 7.75
C SER A 217 6.35 -18.43 8.67
N PRO A 218 5.11 -18.14 9.10
CA PRO A 218 4.87 -17.04 10.04
C PRO A 218 5.65 -17.18 11.35
N GLU A 219 5.80 -18.41 11.84
CA GLU A 219 6.58 -18.75 13.04
C GLU A 219 8.07 -18.49 12.82
N ALA A 220 8.59 -18.80 11.62
CA ALA A 220 9.98 -18.50 11.26
C ALA A 220 10.22 -16.99 11.21
N VAL A 221 9.29 -16.21 10.64
CA VAL A 221 9.36 -14.74 10.64
C VAL A 221 9.38 -14.20 12.07
N ALA A 222 8.54 -14.73 12.97
CA ALA A 222 8.54 -14.34 14.38
C ALA A 222 9.86 -14.72 15.09
N ALA A 223 10.37 -15.93 14.85
CA ALA A 223 11.57 -16.47 15.50
C ALA A 223 12.85 -15.68 15.15
N LEU A 224 12.91 -15.01 14.00
CA LEU A 224 14.02 -14.10 13.64
C LEU A 224 14.22 -12.95 14.64
N LEU A 225 13.21 -12.63 15.46
CA LEU A 225 13.34 -11.60 16.49
C LEU A 225 14.05 -12.13 17.75
N LEU A 226 13.94 -13.42 18.05
CA LEU A 226 14.33 -14.00 19.35
C LEU A 226 15.76 -13.70 19.80
N PRO A 227 16.79 -13.80 18.94
CA PRO A 227 18.18 -13.60 19.37
C PRO A 227 18.53 -12.12 19.56
N LEU A 228 17.74 -11.21 18.99
CA LEU A 228 18.01 -9.77 19.05
C LEU A 228 17.82 -9.24 20.47
N PRO A 229 18.62 -8.27 20.93
CA PRO A 229 18.31 -7.53 22.14
C PRO A 229 16.90 -6.92 22.04
N ARG A 230 16.14 -6.94 23.14
CA ARG A 230 14.75 -6.43 23.16
C ARG A 230 14.58 -5.08 22.48
N ALA A 231 15.42 -4.09 22.79
CA ALA A 231 15.34 -2.76 22.18
C ALA A 231 15.50 -2.77 20.64
N VAL A 232 16.25 -3.73 20.09
CA VAL A 232 16.40 -3.93 18.64
C VAL A 232 15.20 -4.69 18.08
N ALA A 233 14.77 -5.76 18.75
CA ALA A 233 13.60 -6.56 18.35
C ALA A 233 12.32 -5.70 18.31
N ASP A 234 12.11 -4.84 19.30
CA ASP A 234 10.94 -3.96 19.42
C ASP A 234 10.85 -2.95 18.27
N ARG A 235 11.96 -2.52 17.67
CA ARG A 235 11.94 -1.61 16.50
C ARG A 235 12.06 -2.31 15.16
N CYS A 236 12.26 -3.62 15.15
CA CYS A 236 12.58 -4.36 13.93
C CYS A 236 11.33 -4.55 13.05
N ALA A 237 11.43 -4.10 11.81
CA ALA A 237 10.47 -4.37 10.75
C ALA A 237 10.99 -5.48 9.83
N ILE A 238 10.22 -6.55 9.67
CA ILE A 238 10.55 -7.72 8.85
C ILE A 238 9.53 -7.90 7.74
N ALA A 239 10.01 -7.91 6.50
CA ALA A 239 9.25 -8.43 5.36
C ALA A 239 9.68 -9.89 5.10
N GLY A 240 8.83 -10.85 5.48
CA GLY A 240 9.11 -12.29 5.33
C GLY A 240 9.02 -12.82 3.91
N GLY A 241 8.84 -11.94 2.92
CA GLY A 241 8.89 -12.26 1.50
C GLY A 241 8.74 -11.01 0.64
N LEU A 242 9.20 -11.10 -0.61
CA LEU A 242 9.00 -10.06 -1.60
C LEU A 242 7.71 -10.27 -2.36
N VAL A 243 6.82 -9.30 -2.24
CA VAL A 243 5.54 -9.28 -2.95
C VAL A 243 5.61 -8.51 -4.26
N SER A 244 6.81 -8.27 -4.80
CA SER A 244 6.96 -7.66 -6.11
C SER A 244 8.01 -8.35 -6.97
N SER A 245 7.74 -8.45 -8.27
CA SER A 245 8.72 -8.90 -9.27
C SER A 245 9.76 -7.83 -9.60
N ARG A 246 9.48 -6.57 -9.23
CA ARG A 246 10.34 -5.40 -9.48
C ARG A 246 10.52 -4.60 -8.20
N PRO A 247 11.17 -5.19 -7.18
CA PRO A 247 11.36 -4.52 -5.90
C PRO A 247 12.11 -3.20 -6.08
N ARG A 248 11.56 -2.12 -5.50
CA ARG A 248 12.25 -0.84 -5.35
C ARG A 248 13.12 -0.89 -4.08
N TRP A 249 14.37 -1.32 -4.21
CA TRP A 249 15.25 -1.60 -3.07
C TRP A 249 15.39 -0.43 -2.09
N GLU A 250 15.64 0.78 -2.58
CA GLU A 250 15.77 1.97 -1.72
C GLU A 250 14.51 2.24 -0.88
N GLU A 251 13.33 2.02 -1.46
CA GLU A 251 12.06 2.19 -0.74
C GLU A 251 11.84 1.08 0.29
N LEU A 252 12.20 -0.15 -0.07
CA LEU A 252 12.11 -1.30 0.81
C LEU A 252 13.08 -1.18 1.99
N GLU A 253 14.32 -0.77 1.77
CA GLU A 253 15.34 -0.57 2.81
C GLU A 253 14.96 0.57 3.78
N ARG A 254 14.27 1.61 3.31
CA ARG A 254 13.70 2.65 4.18
C ARG A 254 12.56 2.15 5.07
N ARG A 255 11.86 1.09 4.65
CA ARG A 255 10.66 0.56 5.32
C ARG A 255 10.88 -0.75 6.05
N TRP A 256 11.99 -1.44 5.84
CA TRP A 256 12.21 -2.76 6.41
C TRP A 256 13.65 -2.89 6.88
N ASN A 257 13.82 -3.34 8.12
CA ASN A 257 15.14 -3.66 8.66
C ASN A 257 15.62 -4.99 8.10
N LEU A 258 14.71 -5.93 7.86
CA LEU A 258 15.01 -7.26 7.32
C LEU A 258 14.07 -7.59 6.17
N LEU A 259 14.62 -7.93 5.02
CA LEU A 259 13.87 -8.39 3.85
C LEU A 259 14.28 -9.81 3.49
N VAL A 260 13.35 -10.74 3.57
CA VAL A 260 13.56 -12.11 3.11
C VAL A 260 13.37 -12.15 1.60
N VAL A 261 14.41 -12.57 0.88
CA VAL A 261 14.45 -12.55 -0.58
C VAL A 261 14.78 -13.93 -1.13
N PRO A 262 14.32 -14.29 -2.34
CA PRO A 262 14.75 -15.54 -2.97
C PRO A 262 16.26 -15.56 -3.19
N ASP A 263 16.90 -16.74 -3.07
CA ASP A 263 18.34 -16.92 -3.31
C ASP A 263 18.84 -16.39 -4.65
N SER A 264 18.00 -16.39 -5.68
CA SER A 264 18.32 -15.83 -7.00
C SER A 264 18.62 -14.33 -6.99
N THR A 265 18.27 -13.63 -5.90
CA THR A 265 18.47 -12.19 -5.71
C THR A 265 19.89 -11.87 -5.20
N ARG A 266 20.70 -12.88 -4.83
CA ARG A 266 22.02 -12.76 -4.21
C ARG A 266 23.07 -12.04 -5.08
N SER A 267 22.79 -11.83 -6.37
CA SER A 267 23.68 -11.13 -7.32
C SER A 267 23.84 -9.63 -7.05
N GLN A 268 23.09 -9.04 -6.11
CA GLN A 268 23.37 -7.68 -5.69
C GLN A 268 24.57 -7.66 -4.71
N PRO A 269 25.66 -6.93 -5.04
CA PRO A 269 26.80 -6.84 -4.15
C PRO A 269 26.36 -6.17 -2.86
N THR A 270 26.35 -6.93 -1.76
CA THR A 270 26.20 -6.38 -0.42
C THR A 270 27.47 -5.56 -0.17
N ALA A 271 27.39 -4.26 -0.41
CA ALA A 271 28.48 -3.33 -0.14
C ALA A 271 28.83 -3.42 1.36
N GLY A 272 30.00 -3.99 1.69
CA GLY A 272 30.48 -4.10 3.06
C GLY A 272 30.73 -5.52 3.55
N GLN A 273 31.43 -6.35 2.78
CA GLN A 273 32.27 -7.41 3.37
C GLN A 273 33.54 -6.75 3.96
N GLU A 274 33.39 -5.93 4.98
CA GLU A 274 34.52 -5.52 5.81
C GLU A 274 34.75 -6.54 6.93
N SER A 275 36.02 -6.76 7.24
CA SER A 275 36.56 -7.74 8.18
C SER A 275 35.71 -7.92 9.45
N LEU A 276 35.53 -9.17 9.88
CA LEU A 276 34.82 -9.59 11.10
C LEU A 276 35.34 -8.81 12.33
N SER A 277 34.70 -7.69 12.63
CA SER A 277 34.86 -6.96 13.89
C SER A 277 34.17 -7.72 15.02
N ALA A 278 34.26 -7.22 16.26
CA ALA A 278 33.50 -7.78 17.40
C ALA A 278 31.98 -7.88 17.13
N ALA A 279 31.43 -7.04 16.24
CA ALA A 279 30.05 -7.14 15.78
C ALA A 279 29.79 -8.44 14.98
N GLY A 280 30.78 -8.91 14.22
CA GLY A 280 30.73 -10.17 13.48
C GLY A 280 30.69 -11.41 14.38
N GLU A 281 31.50 -11.44 15.44
CA GLU A 281 31.46 -12.54 16.42
C GLU A 281 30.12 -12.60 17.15
N ARG A 282 29.60 -11.45 17.60
CA ARG A 282 28.28 -11.41 18.24
C ARG A 282 27.18 -11.85 17.29
N ALA A 283 27.20 -11.41 16.03
CA ALA A 283 26.20 -11.78 15.05
C ALA A 283 26.23 -13.28 14.72
N LEU A 284 27.42 -13.88 14.64
CA LEU A 284 27.59 -15.32 14.49
C LEU A 284 26.97 -16.08 15.66
N LEU A 285 27.21 -15.63 16.90
CA LEU A 285 26.59 -16.20 18.10
C LEU A 285 25.06 -16.11 18.06
N LEU A 286 24.48 -15.00 17.59
CA LEU A 286 23.03 -14.86 17.42
C LEU A 286 22.46 -15.89 16.44
N GLY A 287 23.12 -16.07 15.29
CA GLY A 287 22.74 -17.06 14.28
C GLY A 287 22.81 -18.49 14.82
N GLN A 288 23.90 -18.83 15.50
CA GLN A 288 24.11 -20.15 16.10
C GLN A 288 23.09 -20.47 17.19
N ALA A 289 22.83 -19.52 18.10
CA ALA A 289 21.85 -19.67 19.17
C ALA A 289 20.46 -19.96 18.58
N LEU A 290 20.06 -19.22 17.55
CA LEU A 290 18.79 -19.44 16.87
C LEU A 290 18.70 -20.83 16.26
N LEU A 291 19.68 -21.22 15.44
CA LEU A 291 19.64 -22.51 14.72
C LEU A 291 19.73 -23.72 15.66
N ARG A 292 20.37 -23.57 16.82
CA ARG A 292 20.45 -24.62 17.85
C ARG A 292 19.26 -24.60 18.82
N ALA A 293 18.36 -23.64 18.69
CA ALA A 293 17.28 -23.38 19.64
C ALA A 293 17.80 -23.20 21.09
N ASP A 294 19.00 -22.64 21.27
CA ASP A 294 19.67 -22.51 22.56
C ASP A 294 20.03 -21.04 22.84
N PRO A 295 19.25 -20.34 23.69
CA PRO A 295 19.53 -18.95 24.05
C PRO A 295 20.67 -18.78 25.07
N THR A 296 21.16 -19.85 25.70
CA THR A 296 22.15 -19.79 26.79
C THR A 296 23.43 -19.02 26.43
N PRO A 297 24.02 -19.19 25.23
CA PRO A 297 25.22 -18.44 24.82
C PRO A 297 24.99 -16.94 24.68
N LEU A 298 23.73 -16.49 24.68
CA LEU A 298 23.37 -15.08 24.59
C LEU A 298 23.37 -14.38 25.95
N GLY A 299 23.43 -15.14 27.05
CA GLY A 299 23.36 -14.68 28.43
C GLY A 299 24.56 -13.82 28.85
N GLY A 300 24.28 -12.77 29.63
CA GLY A 300 25.29 -11.89 30.23
C GLY A 300 25.36 -10.50 29.58
N SER A 301 24.74 -9.54 30.25
CA SER A 301 25.07 -8.10 30.28
C SER A 301 25.90 -7.55 29.11
N ALA A 302 25.22 -7.14 28.04
CA ALA A 302 25.62 -5.93 27.33
C ALA A 302 24.35 -5.11 27.15
N SER A 303 24.06 -4.19 28.07
CA SER A 303 23.23 -3.05 27.73
C SER A 303 23.93 -2.35 26.57
N PRO A 304 23.41 -2.40 25.35
CA PRO A 304 23.96 -1.57 24.30
C PRO A 304 23.62 -0.15 24.72
N THR A 305 24.61 0.74 24.73
CA THR A 305 24.43 2.20 24.77
C THR A 305 23.68 2.66 23.51
N ALA A 306 22.40 2.30 23.42
CA ALA A 306 21.51 2.54 22.28
C ALA A 306 20.64 3.79 22.46
N GLU A 307 20.79 4.52 23.58
CA GLU A 307 20.05 5.76 23.84
C GLU A 307 20.40 6.91 22.87
N ALA A 308 21.50 6.82 22.10
CA ALA A 308 21.93 7.93 21.24
C ALA A 308 21.22 8.05 19.87
N ASN A 309 20.52 7.02 19.38
CA ASN A 309 20.01 6.99 18.00
C ASN A 309 18.49 6.81 17.86
N ALA A 310 17.74 6.71 18.97
CA ALA A 310 16.28 6.49 18.91
C ALA A 310 15.50 7.67 18.31
N ASP A 311 15.98 8.90 18.51
CA ASP A 311 15.28 10.11 18.04
C ASP A 311 15.36 10.32 16.52
N GLN A 312 16.40 9.83 15.83
CA GLN A 312 16.62 10.15 14.41
C GLN A 312 15.63 9.48 13.43
N ARG A 313 14.96 8.39 13.81
CA ARG A 313 13.99 7.71 12.93
C ARG A 313 12.54 8.10 13.15
N ALA A 314 12.16 8.54 14.36
CA ALA A 314 10.82 9.08 14.59
C ALA A 314 10.56 10.33 13.72
N ASP A 315 11.62 11.10 13.45
CA ASP A 315 11.57 12.25 12.54
C ASP A 315 11.47 11.85 11.06
N ALA A 316 12.03 10.71 10.66
CA ALA A 316 11.92 10.20 9.30
C ALA A 316 10.47 9.78 8.95
N ASP A 317 9.74 9.18 9.91
CA ASP A 317 8.33 8.84 9.72
C ASP A 317 7.42 10.09 9.66
N SER A 318 7.81 11.21 10.29
CA SER A 318 7.13 12.49 10.11
C SER A 318 7.42 13.14 8.75
N ALA A 319 8.63 12.99 8.21
CA ALA A 319 8.99 13.54 6.89
C ALA A 319 8.31 12.80 5.71
N VAL A 320 7.84 11.56 5.91
CA VAL A 320 7.07 10.80 4.90
C VAL A 320 5.65 11.37 4.69
N ARG A 321 5.11 12.14 5.66
CA ARG A 321 3.75 12.70 5.57
C ARG A 321 3.56 13.78 4.52
N ASP A 322 4.63 14.43 4.06
CA ASP A 322 4.53 15.51 3.06
C ASP A 322 4.61 15.02 1.60
N GLY A 323 4.74 13.71 1.37
CA GLY A 323 4.80 13.11 0.04
C GLY A 323 3.75 12.02 -0.17
N ALA A 324 2.54 12.40 -0.59
CA ALA A 324 1.45 11.46 -0.92
C ALA A 324 1.93 10.35 -1.88
N GLY A 325 2.09 9.14 -1.32
CA GLY A 325 2.67 7.99 -1.98
C GLY A 325 1.70 7.30 -2.93
N THR A 326 2.05 7.24 -4.21
CA THR A 326 1.45 6.33 -5.22
C THR A 326 2.48 5.26 -5.64
N SER A 327 1.99 4.08 -6.04
CA SER A 327 2.67 2.76 -6.03
C SER A 327 3.67 2.45 -7.17
N GLY A 328 4.78 1.75 -6.87
CA GLY A 328 5.12 0.53 -7.66
C GLY A 328 6.45 0.38 -8.42
N LEU A 329 6.57 0.87 -9.66
CA LEU A 329 7.78 0.71 -10.53
C LEU A 329 8.79 1.82 -10.23
N PRO A 330 10.14 1.77 -10.40
CA PRO A 330 10.88 3.04 -10.45
C PRO A 330 10.08 3.94 -11.37
N VAL A 331 9.54 5.02 -10.82
CA VAL A 331 8.70 5.89 -11.59
C VAL A 331 9.69 6.43 -12.58
N ARG A 332 9.76 5.81 -13.77
CA ARG A 332 10.45 6.40 -14.89
C ARG A 332 9.53 7.50 -15.24
N ASP A 333 9.72 8.63 -14.59
CA ASP A 333 9.07 9.85 -14.99
C ASP A 333 9.35 9.97 -16.47
N LEU A 334 8.27 10.02 -17.24
CA LEU A 334 8.38 10.43 -18.62
C LEU A 334 9.14 11.76 -18.62
N PRO A 335 10.06 11.99 -19.57
CA PRO A 335 10.83 13.22 -19.65
C PRO A 335 9.96 14.36 -20.18
N LEU A 336 8.85 14.64 -19.49
CA LEU A 336 7.94 15.73 -19.76
C LEU A 336 8.61 17.05 -19.38
N THR A 337 8.33 18.08 -20.15
CA THR A 337 8.71 19.45 -19.81
C THR A 337 8.19 19.80 -18.42
N GLN A 338 9.09 20.09 -17.48
CA GLN A 338 8.72 20.48 -16.13
C GLN A 338 7.97 21.82 -16.13
N PRO A 339 6.99 22.01 -15.23
CA PRO A 339 6.39 23.31 -15.04
C PRO A 339 7.41 24.29 -14.42
N PRO A 340 7.24 25.61 -14.63
CA PRO A 340 8.07 26.63 -13.98
C PRO A 340 8.09 26.50 -12.45
N ALA A 341 9.15 26.99 -11.81
CA ALA A 341 9.31 26.88 -10.36
C ALA A 341 8.18 27.59 -9.58
N GLU A 342 7.67 28.68 -10.14
CA GLU A 342 6.55 29.49 -9.66
C GLU A 342 5.17 28.92 -9.99
N ALA A 343 5.11 27.79 -10.72
CA ALA A 343 3.82 27.20 -11.07
C ALA A 343 3.03 26.80 -9.83
N PRO A 344 1.69 26.98 -9.84
CA PRO A 344 0.82 26.56 -8.74
C PRO A 344 1.01 25.08 -8.41
N VAL A 345 0.83 24.71 -7.13
CA VAL A 345 0.96 23.32 -6.64
C VAL A 345 0.13 22.34 -7.48
N ALA A 346 -1.06 22.76 -7.92
CA ALA A 346 -1.90 21.93 -8.78
C ALA A 346 -1.27 21.59 -10.13
N ILE A 347 -0.57 22.52 -10.75
CA ILE A 347 0.15 22.29 -12.02
C ILE A 347 1.32 21.33 -11.79
N LYS A 348 2.04 21.49 -10.66
CA LYS A 348 3.14 20.59 -10.28
C LYS A 348 2.64 19.17 -10.03
N ARG A 349 1.52 19.00 -9.30
CA ARG A 349 0.92 17.68 -9.07
C ARG A 349 0.34 17.07 -10.35
N LEU A 350 -0.25 17.87 -11.24
CA LEU A 350 -0.68 17.39 -12.55
C LEU A 350 0.50 16.94 -13.41
N TRP A 351 1.62 17.67 -13.39
CA TRP A 351 2.87 17.23 -14.01
C TRP A 351 3.32 15.90 -13.41
N THR A 352 3.33 15.76 -12.09
CA THR A 352 3.67 14.49 -11.42
C THR A 352 2.76 13.37 -11.91
N PHE A 353 1.44 13.56 -11.94
CA PHE A 353 0.51 12.58 -12.50
C PHE A 353 0.87 12.22 -13.96
N ALA A 354 1.12 13.21 -14.82
CA ALA A 354 1.43 13.01 -16.23
C ALA A 354 2.78 12.30 -16.44
N ALA A 355 3.81 12.65 -15.66
CA ALA A 355 5.14 12.06 -15.74
C ALA A 355 5.15 10.62 -15.24
N ARG A 356 4.38 10.33 -14.20
CA ARG A 356 4.35 9.03 -13.53
C ARG A 356 3.84 7.89 -14.40
N THR A 357 4.72 6.96 -14.76
CA THR A 357 4.34 5.81 -15.60
C THR A 357 3.45 4.77 -14.93
N ASP A 358 3.18 4.89 -13.64
CA ASP A 358 2.28 4.02 -12.85
C ASP A 358 0.89 4.65 -12.63
N ALA A 359 0.80 5.98 -12.58
CA ALA A 359 -0.46 6.70 -12.46
C ALA A 359 -1.31 6.57 -13.74
N ARG A 360 -2.60 6.22 -13.57
CA ARG A 360 -3.54 6.02 -14.68
C ARG A 360 -4.79 6.88 -14.57
N TRP A 361 -5.17 7.21 -13.35
CA TRP A 361 -6.39 7.93 -13.04
C TRP A 361 -6.09 9.03 -12.01
N ILE A 362 -6.83 10.12 -12.10
CA ILE A 362 -6.87 11.16 -11.08
C ILE A 362 -8.35 11.52 -10.90
N GLU A 363 -8.89 11.29 -9.72
CA GLU A 363 -10.31 11.55 -9.49
C GLU A 363 -10.61 13.05 -9.58
N PRO A 364 -11.79 13.46 -10.06
CA PRO A 364 -12.20 14.86 -10.08
C PRO A 364 -12.05 15.52 -8.70
N ASP A 365 -12.42 14.84 -7.62
CA ASP A 365 -12.32 15.38 -6.25
C ASP A 365 -10.87 15.50 -5.78
N GLN A 366 -10.01 14.52 -6.09
CA GLN A 366 -8.58 14.58 -5.80
C GLN A 366 -7.94 15.80 -6.49
N LEU A 367 -8.37 16.13 -7.71
CA LEU A 367 -7.89 17.31 -8.42
C LEU A 367 -8.25 18.62 -7.71
N ILE A 368 -9.37 18.67 -6.98
CA ILE A 368 -9.77 19.85 -6.18
C ILE A 368 -9.03 19.88 -4.84
N GLU A 369 -8.88 18.75 -4.16
CA GLU A 369 -8.16 18.63 -2.89
C GLU A 369 -6.68 19.01 -3.01
N ILE A 370 -6.13 18.88 -4.21
CA ILE A 370 -4.80 19.36 -4.60
C ILE A 370 -4.63 20.89 -4.43
N LEU A 371 -5.72 21.64 -4.28
CA LEU A 371 -5.70 23.08 -4.00
C LEU A 371 -5.88 23.27 -2.49
N ASP A 372 -4.92 23.93 -1.83
CA ASP A 372 -4.81 24.16 -0.37
C ASP A 372 -6.02 24.86 0.31
N GLY A 373 -7.22 24.29 0.23
CA GLY A 373 -8.46 24.89 0.73
C GLY A 373 -9.74 24.09 0.51
N GLY A 374 -9.65 22.86 -0.01
CA GLY A 374 -10.80 21.95 -0.17
C GLY A 374 -11.78 22.34 -1.29
N PRO A 375 -12.88 21.57 -1.46
CA PRO A 375 -13.85 21.76 -2.53
C PRO A 375 -14.67 23.03 -2.31
N SER A 376 -14.25 24.11 -2.96
CA SER A 376 -15.00 25.37 -3.06
C SER A 376 -15.12 25.81 -4.52
N ALA A 377 -16.17 26.56 -4.85
CA ALA A 377 -16.33 27.16 -6.18
C ALA A 377 -15.10 28.01 -6.56
N ASP A 378 -14.51 28.70 -5.58
CA ASP A 378 -13.30 29.49 -5.74
C ASP A 378 -12.09 28.61 -6.08
N ALA A 379 -11.98 27.41 -5.50
CA ALA A 379 -10.91 26.47 -5.81
C ALA A 379 -11.00 26.00 -7.28
N ALA A 380 -12.19 25.61 -7.74
CA ALA A 380 -12.41 25.23 -9.14
C ALA A 380 -12.06 26.37 -10.10
N GLN A 381 -12.43 27.61 -9.77
CA GLN A 381 -12.09 28.78 -10.60
C GLN A 381 -10.58 29.07 -10.62
N ARG A 382 -9.89 29.00 -9.46
CA ARG A 382 -8.43 29.17 -9.38
C ARG A 382 -7.70 28.10 -10.20
N LEU A 383 -8.15 26.86 -10.12
CA LEU A 383 -7.59 25.77 -10.90
C LEU A 383 -7.82 25.95 -12.39
N ARG A 384 -9.03 26.36 -12.80
CA ARG A 384 -9.34 26.67 -14.20
C ARG A 384 -8.47 27.79 -14.74
N ALA A 385 -8.28 28.86 -13.96
CA ALA A 385 -7.42 29.98 -14.32
C ALA A 385 -5.95 29.54 -14.46
N ALA A 386 -5.46 28.74 -13.50
CA ALA A 386 -4.12 28.16 -13.58
C ALA A 386 -3.97 27.27 -14.82
N LEU A 387 -4.84 26.28 -15.02
CA LEU A 387 -4.75 25.36 -16.15
C LEU A 387 -4.96 26.06 -17.50
N GLY A 388 -5.78 27.10 -17.55
CA GLY A 388 -5.90 27.97 -18.73
C GLY A 388 -4.59 28.66 -19.08
N ALA A 389 -3.88 29.21 -18.09
CA ALA A 389 -2.58 29.85 -18.27
C ALA A 389 -1.48 28.85 -18.71
N TYR A 390 -1.61 27.57 -18.32
CA TYR A 390 -0.69 26.49 -18.67
C TYR A 390 -1.23 25.57 -19.79
N GLY A 391 -2.25 25.99 -20.54
CA GLY A 391 -2.93 25.13 -21.52
C GLY A 391 -2.00 24.56 -22.61
N SER A 392 -1.06 25.37 -23.11
CA SER A 392 -0.06 24.92 -24.08
C SER A 392 0.94 23.90 -23.51
N LEU A 393 1.23 23.98 -22.21
CA LEU A 393 2.07 23.00 -21.51
C LEU A 393 1.32 21.67 -21.33
N LEU A 394 0.04 21.73 -20.96
CA LEU A 394 -0.82 20.54 -20.87
C LEU A 394 -0.94 19.82 -22.22
N LEU A 395 -1.13 20.55 -23.33
CA LEU A 395 -1.12 19.95 -24.66
C LEU A 395 0.18 19.19 -24.96
N ARG A 396 1.33 19.79 -24.67
CA ARG A 396 2.63 19.13 -24.87
C ARG A 396 2.75 17.87 -24.02
N TRP A 397 2.20 17.86 -22.81
CA TRP A 397 2.17 16.65 -21.99
C TRP A 397 1.27 15.58 -22.59
N ILE A 398 0.06 15.93 -23.03
CA ILE A 398 -0.87 15.00 -23.67
C ILE A 398 -0.23 14.37 -24.92
N ASP A 399 0.33 15.19 -25.79
CA ASP A 399 1.00 14.76 -27.02
C ASP A 399 2.21 13.85 -26.74
N PHE A 400 3.03 14.21 -25.75
CA PHE A 400 4.15 13.36 -25.36
C PHE A 400 3.68 12.01 -24.82
N VAL A 401 2.73 12.02 -23.88
CA VAL A 401 2.18 10.81 -23.25
C VAL A 401 1.54 9.91 -24.32
N SER A 402 0.80 10.45 -25.29
CA SER A 402 0.16 9.65 -26.34
C SER A 402 1.16 8.94 -27.26
N HIS A 403 2.33 9.55 -27.51
CA HIS A 403 3.33 9.00 -28.43
C HIS A 403 4.43 8.18 -27.75
N HIS A 404 4.55 8.22 -26.42
CA HIS A 404 5.62 7.55 -25.68
C HIS A 404 5.09 6.63 -24.56
N PRO A 405 4.29 5.59 -24.88
CA PRO A 405 3.94 4.58 -23.90
C PRO A 405 5.19 3.84 -23.41
N PRO A 406 5.33 3.57 -22.10
CA PRO A 406 6.39 2.71 -21.59
C PRO A 406 6.34 1.34 -22.27
N PRO A 407 7.49 0.68 -22.53
CA PRO A 407 7.51 -0.62 -23.23
C PRO A 407 6.65 -1.72 -22.58
N ALA A 408 6.39 -1.63 -21.28
CA ALA A 408 5.57 -2.57 -20.53
C ALA A 408 4.11 -2.12 -20.34
N ALA A 409 3.71 -0.95 -20.85
CA ALA A 409 2.37 -0.45 -20.69
C ALA A 409 1.41 -1.16 -21.67
N GLN A 410 0.34 -1.73 -21.13
CA GLN A 410 -0.76 -2.23 -21.96
C GLN A 410 -1.45 -1.04 -22.66
N ALA A 411 -1.62 -1.14 -23.98
CA ALA A 411 -2.15 -0.05 -24.81
C ALA A 411 -3.47 0.52 -24.28
N GLU A 412 -4.42 -0.35 -23.92
CA GLU A 412 -5.71 0.09 -23.38
C GLU A 412 -5.60 0.84 -22.05
N HIS A 413 -4.68 0.44 -21.17
CA HIS A 413 -4.47 1.13 -19.89
C HIS A 413 -3.79 2.47 -20.10
N TRP A 414 -2.84 2.52 -21.03
CA TRP A 414 -2.16 3.76 -21.34
C TRP A 414 -3.11 4.78 -21.97
N GLN A 415 -4.03 4.32 -22.83
CA GLN A 415 -5.06 5.17 -23.42
C GLN A 415 -5.94 5.83 -22.36
N VAL A 416 -6.27 5.14 -21.26
CA VAL A 416 -7.02 5.75 -20.14
C VAL A 416 -6.31 6.98 -19.60
N LYS A 417 -4.98 6.94 -19.44
CA LYS A 417 -4.20 8.08 -18.97
C LYS A 417 -4.27 9.25 -19.96
N VAL A 418 -4.11 8.96 -21.25
CA VAL A 418 -4.22 9.97 -22.32
C VAL A 418 -5.61 10.61 -22.31
N ASP A 419 -6.66 9.79 -22.24
CA ASP A 419 -8.05 10.26 -22.23
C ASP A 419 -8.35 11.10 -20.99
N VAL A 420 -7.81 10.73 -19.82
CA VAL A 420 -7.92 11.50 -18.57
C VAL A 420 -7.30 12.89 -18.72
N LEU A 421 -6.06 12.98 -19.19
CA LEU A 421 -5.39 14.27 -19.43
C LEU A 421 -6.13 15.10 -20.46
N THR A 422 -6.69 14.45 -21.47
CA THR A 422 -7.45 15.08 -22.55
C THR A 422 -8.78 15.63 -22.06
N ALA A 423 -9.55 14.87 -21.27
CA ALA A 423 -10.78 15.34 -20.66
C ALA A 423 -10.54 16.53 -19.72
N LEU A 424 -9.41 16.54 -19.01
CA LEU A 424 -8.99 17.68 -18.21
C LEU A 424 -8.67 18.91 -19.09
N GLY A 425 -7.97 18.70 -20.21
CA GLY A 425 -7.71 19.74 -21.21
C GLY A 425 -9.00 20.35 -21.74
N LEU A 426 -10.00 19.53 -22.09
CA LEU A 426 -11.29 19.97 -22.61
C LEU A 426 -12.06 20.85 -21.61
N ALA A 427 -11.93 20.59 -20.31
CA ALA A 427 -12.58 21.38 -19.27
C ALA A 427 -11.87 22.71 -18.96
N THR A 428 -10.61 22.89 -19.35
CA THR A 428 -9.74 23.95 -18.79
C THR A 428 -9.07 24.85 -19.83
N VAL A 429 -8.74 24.32 -21.00
CA VAL A 429 -8.18 25.10 -22.11
C VAL A 429 -9.24 26.06 -22.62
N SER A 430 -8.98 27.36 -22.49
CA SER A 430 -9.91 28.43 -22.90
C SER A 430 -9.68 28.91 -24.33
N ASP A 431 -8.45 28.77 -24.83
CA ASP A 431 -8.04 29.15 -26.19
C ASP A 431 -8.64 28.18 -27.24
N PRO A 432 -9.45 28.68 -28.20
CA PRO A 432 -10.07 27.84 -29.23
C PRO A 432 -9.07 27.08 -30.11
N GLU A 433 -7.92 27.68 -30.46
CA GLU A 433 -6.93 27.05 -31.34
C GLU A 433 -6.21 25.90 -30.62
N VAL A 434 -5.91 26.09 -29.34
CA VAL A 434 -5.33 25.06 -28.47
C VAL A 434 -6.36 23.95 -28.23
N ARG A 435 -7.63 24.30 -28.04
CA ARG A 435 -8.70 23.33 -27.82
C ARG A 435 -8.99 22.48 -29.06
N ALA A 436 -8.94 23.06 -30.26
CA ALA A 436 -9.15 22.34 -31.51
C ALA A 436 -8.11 21.21 -31.74
N GLN A 437 -6.98 21.25 -31.04
CA GLN A 437 -5.95 20.19 -31.07
C GLN A 437 -6.26 19.02 -30.12
N LEU A 438 -7.16 19.21 -29.14
CA LEU A 438 -7.59 18.14 -28.25
C LEU A 438 -8.57 17.22 -28.98
N ARG A 439 -8.17 15.97 -29.18
CA ARG A 439 -9.08 14.94 -29.67
C ARG A 439 -10.05 14.55 -28.57
N MET A 440 -11.33 14.33 -28.86
CA MET A 440 -12.22 13.76 -27.85
C MET A 440 -11.76 12.35 -27.46
N PRO A 441 -11.82 11.96 -26.17
CA PRO A 441 -11.69 10.58 -25.78
C PRO A 441 -12.60 9.67 -26.62
N ASP A 442 -12.00 8.67 -27.27
CA ASP A 442 -12.71 7.72 -28.15
C ASP A 442 -13.19 6.48 -27.37
N GLY A 443 -12.66 6.26 -26.18
CA GLY A 443 -13.02 5.12 -25.32
C GLY A 443 -14.34 5.30 -24.56
N THR A 444 -14.90 4.18 -24.10
CA THR A 444 -16.07 4.16 -23.18
C THR A 444 -15.67 4.24 -21.70
N ARG A 445 -14.36 4.30 -21.41
CA ARG A 445 -13.79 4.27 -20.05
C ARG A 445 -13.67 5.65 -19.44
N VAL A 446 -13.27 6.66 -20.23
CA VAL A 446 -13.11 8.03 -19.78
C VAL A 446 -14.07 8.92 -20.57
N PRO A 447 -15.10 9.49 -19.93
CA PRO A 447 -16.01 10.38 -20.64
C PRO A 447 -15.32 11.72 -20.96
N PRO A 448 -15.57 12.32 -22.15
CA PRO A 448 -15.06 13.64 -22.49
C PRO A 448 -15.39 14.73 -21.44
N LEU A 449 -16.54 14.60 -20.76
CA LEU A 449 -17.01 15.55 -19.75
C LEU A 449 -16.59 15.20 -18.32
N LEU A 450 -15.61 14.30 -18.11
CA LEU A 450 -15.19 13.80 -16.78
C LEU A 450 -15.01 14.92 -15.73
N TYR A 451 -14.35 16.02 -16.09
CA TYR A 451 -14.03 17.10 -15.14
C TYR A 451 -15.00 18.30 -15.18
N PHE A 452 -16.00 18.29 -16.06
CA PHE A 452 -16.96 19.40 -16.17
C PHE A 452 -17.77 19.62 -14.89
N PRO A 453 -18.29 18.57 -14.20
CA PRO A 453 -19.05 18.74 -12.95
C PRO A 453 -18.31 19.53 -11.87
N VAL A 454 -16.99 19.50 -11.92
CA VAL A 454 -16.09 20.07 -10.92
C VAL A 454 -15.50 21.40 -11.37
N LEU A 455 -15.12 21.54 -12.64
CA LEU A 455 -14.33 22.68 -13.14
C LEU A 455 -15.14 23.73 -13.91
N VAL A 456 -16.35 23.38 -14.35
CA VAL A 456 -17.18 24.25 -15.20
C VAL A 456 -18.50 24.52 -14.49
N PRO A 457 -18.80 25.79 -14.15
CA PRO A 457 -20.12 26.14 -13.62
C PRO A 457 -21.22 25.76 -14.63
N PRO A 458 -22.33 25.13 -14.19
CA PRO A 458 -23.43 24.78 -15.09
C PRO A 458 -23.98 25.98 -15.87
N GLN A 459 -23.94 27.17 -15.26
CA GLN A 459 -24.46 28.42 -15.85
C GLN A 459 -23.61 28.94 -17.00
N THR A 460 -22.32 28.60 -17.06
CA THR A 460 -21.47 28.97 -18.22
C THR A 460 -21.80 28.15 -19.46
N GLY A 461 -22.46 27.00 -19.31
CA GLY A 461 -22.89 26.12 -20.41
C GLY A 461 -21.74 25.48 -21.18
N LEU A 462 -22.05 24.46 -22.00
CA LEU A 462 -21.07 23.80 -22.89
C LEU A 462 -20.67 24.70 -24.07
N ALA A 463 -21.58 25.56 -24.54
CA ALA A 463 -21.39 26.41 -25.72
C ALA A 463 -20.28 27.48 -25.56
N THR A 464 -19.96 27.89 -24.32
CA THR A 464 -18.82 28.79 -24.08
C THR A 464 -17.47 28.06 -24.16
N HIS A 465 -17.50 26.74 -24.06
CA HIS A 465 -16.33 25.88 -24.06
C HIS A 465 -16.16 25.09 -25.35
N TRP A 466 -17.17 25.00 -26.21
CA TRP A 466 -17.13 24.21 -27.44
C TRP A 466 -17.79 25.02 -28.55
N ASP A 467 -17.11 25.16 -29.68
CA ASP A 467 -17.76 25.67 -30.89
C ASP A 467 -18.73 24.60 -31.44
N GLU A 468 -19.69 25.00 -32.27
CA GLU A 468 -20.66 24.04 -32.84
C GLU A 468 -19.97 22.93 -33.66
N SER A 469 -18.80 23.21 -34.23
CA SER A 469 -18.00 22.25 -35.00
C SER A 469 -17.23 21.22 -34.15
N THR A 470 -16.99 21.48 -32.87
CA THR A 470 -16.18 20.63 -31.98
C THR A 470 -17.00 19.53 -31.32
N GLY A 471 -18.33 19.52 -31.51
CA GLY A 471 -19.20 18.41 -31.14
C GLY A 471 -19.63 18.35 -29.68
N PRO A 472 -20.23 19.41 -29.09
CA PRO A 472 -20.83 19.34 -27.75
C PRO A 472 -21.83 18.18 -27.63
N THR A 473 -22.66 17.98 -28.66
CA THR A 473 -23.60 16.86 -28.76
C THR A 473 -22.89 15.51 -28.70
N GLU A 474 -21.73 15.39 -29.37
CA GLU A 474 -20.93 14.18 -29.36
C GLU A 474 -20.29 13.93 -27.99
N ALA A 475 -19.79 14.98 -27.34
CA ALA A 475 -19.23 14.91 -26.00
C ALA A 475 -20.25 14.43 -24.97
N ILE A 476 -21.47 14.99 -25.02
CA ILE A 476 -22.59 14.58 -24.18
C ILE A 476 -22.91 13.11 -24.44
N ARG A 477 -23.11 12.74 -25.71
CA ARG A 477 -23.45 11.37 -26.11
C ARG A 477 -22.39 10.36 -25.66
N ARG A 478 -21.11 10.63 -25.88
CA ARG A 478 -20.00 9.76 -25.44
C ARG A 478 -19.91 9.68 -23.92
N SER A 479 -20.11 10.80 -23.24
CA SER A 479 -20.05 10.84 -21.78
C SER A 479 -21.16 10.03 -21.13
N LEU A 480 -22.38 10.09 -21.67
CA LEU A 480 -23.52 9.30 -21.19
C LEU A 480 -23.42 7.81 -21.56
N ARG A 481 -22.62 7.47 -22.57
CA ARG A 481 -22.27 6.07 -22.91
C ARG A 481 -21.13 5.50 -22.07
N CYS A 482 -20.55 6.28 -21.15
CA CYS A 482 -19.55 5.76 -20.23
C CYS A 482 -20.14 4.60 -19.39
N ARG A 483 -19.38 3.51 -19.26
CA ARG A 483 -19.83 2.31 -18.54
C ARG A 483 -19.88 2.52 -17.03
N ASP A 484 -19.05 3.42 -16.52
CA ASP A 484 -18.97 3.69 -15.09
C ASP A 484 -20.10 4.61 -14.64
N HIS A 485 -21.05 4.04 -13.90
CA HIS A 485 -22.19 4.76 -13.34
C HIS A 485 -21.75 5.87 -12.37
N SER A 486 -20.68 5.65 -11.59
CA SER A 486 -20.18 6.63 -10.61
C SER A 486 -19.65 7.89 -11.28
N VAL A 487 -19.13 7.77 -12.50
CA VAL A 487 -18.67 8.89 -13.32
C VAL A 487 -19.82 9.53 -14.10
N ARG A 488 -20.75 8.72 -14.59
CA ARG A 488 -21.87 9.18 -15.43
C ARG A 488 -22.90 10.02 -14.67
N GLU A 489 -23.24 9.67 -13.43
CA GLU A 489 -24.28 10.39 -12.67
C GLU A 489 -23.91 11.86 -12.39
N PRO A 490 -22.68 12.19 -11.93
CA PRO A 490 -22.26 13.58 -11.77
C PRO A 490 -22.36 14.39 -13.07
N ILE A 491 -22.04 13.77 -14.21
CA ILE A 491 -22.14 14.41 -15.53
C ILE A 491 -23.60 14.67 -15.89
N ARG A 492 -24.50 13.69 -15.67
CA ARG A 492 -25.94 13.86 -15.92
C ARG A 492 -26.51 15.00 -15.06
N ALA A 493 -26.25 14.97 -13.75
CA ALA A 493 -26.71 16.02 -12.83
C ALA A 493 -26.12 17.40 -13.18
N TRP A 494 -24.92 17.45 -13.74
CA TRP A 494 -24.33 18.69 -14.24
C TRP A 494 -25.03 19.18 -15.52
N LEU A 495 -25.31 18.30 -16.49
CA LEU A 495 -26.03 18.64 -17.73
C LEU A 495 -27.44 19.15 -17.46
N GLU A 496 -28.17 18.52 -16.53
CA GLU A 496 -29.50 18.95 -16.10
C GLU A 496 -29.47 20.37 -15.52
N ARG A 497 -28.50 20.67 -14.63
CA ARG A 497 -28.31 22.02 -14.09
C ARG A 497 -27.89 23.04 -15.13
N ALA A 498 -27.24 22.61 -16.21
CA ALA A 498 -26.85 23.46 -17.33
C ALA A 498 -28.01 23.69 -18.33
N GLY A 499 -29.18 23.06 -18.12
CA GLY A 499 -30.32 23.14 -19.03
C GLY A 499 -30.09 22.41 -20.36
N LEU A 500 -29.16 21.45 -20.40
CA LEU A 500 -28.83 20.68 -21.58
C LEU A 500 -29.60 19.36 -21.56
N THR A 501 -30.52 19.19 -22.50
CA THR A 501 -31.32 17.95 -22.64
C THR A 501 -30.42 16.79 -23.03
N THR A 502 -30.58 15.65 -22.35
CA THR A 502 -29.88 14.42 -22.72
C THR A 502 -30.45 13.89 -24.04
N PRO A 503 -29.61 13.42 -24.99
CA PRO A 503 -30.10 12.88 -26.28
C PRO A 503 -31.13 11.75 -26.13
N GLU A 504 -31.08 11.01 -25.03
CA GLU A 504 -32.06 9.96 -24.70
C GLU A 504 -33.49 10.50 -24.49
N GLN A 505 -33.67 11.78 -24.14
CA GLN A 505 -34.99 12.41 -24.08
C GLN A 505 -35.49 12.88 -25.46
N ALA A 506 -34.60 13.11 -26.43
CA ALA A 506 -34.96 13.50 -27.79
C ALA A 506 -35.36 12.29 -28.65
N ASP A 507 -34.71 11.13 -28.46
CA ASP A 507 -35.02 9.89 -29.20
C ASP A 507 -36.22 9.11 -28.61
N CYS A 508 -36.79 9.55 -27.49
CA CYS A 508 -38.00 8.98 -26.87
C CYS A 508 -39.28 9.79 -27.12
N VAL A 509 -39.27 10.79 -28.02
CA VAL A 509 -40.52 11.37 -28.54
C VAL A 509 -41.09 10.37 -29.56
N PRO A 510 -42.28 9.77 -29.32
CA PRO A 510 -42.89 8.89 -30.31
C PRO A 510 -43.10 9.68 -31.59
N HIS A 511 -42.73 9.09 -32.73
CA HIS A 511 -43.05 9.58 -34.08
C HIS A 511 -44.56 9.48 -34.38
N GLU A 512 -45.41 9.94 -33.45
CA GLU A 512 -46.84 10.13 -33.66
C GLU A 512 -47.12 11.63 -33.67
N GLN A 513 -47.07 12.20 -34.88
CA GLN A 513 -47.65 13.46 -35.36
C GLN A 513 -46.64 14.27 -36.21
N GLN A 514 -46.41 13.77 -37.43
CA GLN A 514 -46.29 14.61 -38.62
C GLN A 514 -47.42 14.25 -39.57
#